data_AF-A0AAP0ELT6-F1
#
_entry.id   AF-A0AAP0ELT6-F1
#
_cell.length_a   1.000
_cell.length_b   1.000
_cell.length_c   1.000
_cell.angle_alpha   90.00
_cell.angle_beta   90.00
_cell.angle_gamma   90.00
#
_symmetry.space_group_name_H-M   'P 1'
#
loop_
_entity.id
_entity.type
_entity.pdbx_description
1 polymer ?
#
loop_
_entity_poly.entity_id
_entity_poly.type
_entity_poly.pdbx_seq_one_letter_code
_entity_poly.pdbx_strand_id
1 'polypeptide(L)'
;MGVAGRLVRDKGHAFLYKAFSSITKRHPGAYLLVAGSGPWEMQYAELGSSVKVLEALDPSQLVKFSNALDIFVNPTLRPQGSFVESLEMVIRDGLKRLHEKGMACKSYAMSMFTATKMASAYGRFFLCMKNSRYCSCPLHSDC
;
A
#
# COMPACT_ATOMS: atom_id res chain seq x y z
N MET A 1 2.98 -10.71 -5.68
CA MET A 1 2.40 -9.43 -5.18
C MET A 1 2.11 -9.54 -3.68
N GLY A 2 1.96 -8.42 -2.96
CA GLY A 2 1.68 -8.50 -1.53
C GLY A 2 1.13 -7.22 -0.89
N VAL A 3 0.54 -7.39 0.29
CA VAL A 3 -0.05 -6.32 1.12
C VAL A 3 0.42 -6.49 2.56
N ALA A 4 0.70 -5.38 3.25
CA ALA A 4 1.06 -5.38 4.66
C ALA A 4 0.21 -4.37 5.46
N GLY A 5 -0.27 -4.77 6.64
CA GLY A 5 -0.96 -3.88 7.58
C GLY A 5 -2.09 -4.55 8.35
N ARG A 6 -2.92 -3.75 9.03
CA ARG A 6 -4.13 -4.26 9.72
C ARG A 6 -5.14 -4.77 8.71
N LEU A 7 -5.57 -6.02 8.85
CA LEU A 7 -6.46 -6.71 7.92
C LEU A 7 -7.94 -6.45 8.27
N VAL A 8 -8.33 -5.18 8.19
CA VAL A 8 -9.67 -4.67 8.56
C VAL A 8 -10.41 -4.13 7.34
N ARG A 9 -11.75 -4.13 7.39
CA ARG A 9 -12.62 -3.81 6.24
C ARG A 9 -12.26 -2.52 5.51
N ASP A 10 -11.94 -1.45 6.25
CA ASP A 10 -11.71 -0.11 5.68
C ASP A 10 -10.39 0.02 4.91
N LYS A 11 -9.54 -1.00 4.99
CA LYS A 11 -8.31 -1.09 4.19
C LYS A 11 -8.53 -1.66 2.79
N GLY A 12 -9.78 -1.97 2.44
CA GLY A 12 -10.20 -2.39 1.09
C GLY A 12 -9.75 -3.80 0.70
N HIS A 13 -9.50 -4.67 1.69
CA HIS A 13 -9.18 -6.08 1.47
C HIS A 13 -10.22 -6.82 0.62
N ALA A 14 -11.49 -6.43 0.70
CA ALA A 14 -12.56 -6.96 -0.17
C ALA A 14 -12.25 -6.79 -1.67
N PHE A 15 -11.71 -5.64 -2.07
CA PHE A 15 -11.35 -5.37 -3.45
C PHE A 15 -10.15 -6.22 -3.89
N LEU A 16 -9.13 -6.32 -3.02
CA LEU A 16 -7.97 -7.14 -3.28
C LEU A 16 -8.32 -8.62 -3.37
N TYR A 17 -9.15 -9.12 -2.47
CA TYR A 17 -9.64 -10.50 -2.49
C TYR A 17 -10.33 -10.81 -3.84
N LYS A 18 -11.31 -9.98 -4.22
CA LYS A 18 -12.07 -10.16 -5.48
C LYS A 18 -11.16 -10.07 -6.71
N ALA A 19 -10.22 -9.12 -6.70
CA ALA A 19 -9.31 -8.94 -7.81
C ALA A 19 -8.33 -10.10 -7.95
N PHE A 20 -7.72 -10.53 -6.85
CA PHE A 20 -6.78 -11.64 -6.86
C PHE A 20 -7.45 -12.94 -7.30
N SER A 21 -8.66 -13.24 -6.81
CA SER A 21 -9.46 -14.39 -7.24
C SER A 21 -9.75 -14.41 -8.76
N SER A 22 -9.83 -13.23 -9.38
CA SER A 22 -10.02 -13.08 -10.82
C SER A 22 -8.70 -13.18 -11.60
N ILE A 23 -7.61 -12.67 -11.01
CA ILE A 23 -6.27 -12.65 -11.61
C ILE A 23 -5.64 -14.03 -11.65
N THR A 24 -5.76 -14.82 -10.58
CA THR A 24 -5.17 -16.18 -10.52
C THR A 24 -5.75 -17.11 -11.59
N LYS A 25 -6.98 -16.86 -12.06
CA LYS A 25 -7.59 -17.58 -13.18
C LYS A 25 -6.87 -17.33 -14.51
N ARG A 26 -6.31 -16.13 -14.70
CA ARG A 26 -5.61 -15.71 -15.94
C ARG A 26 -4.09 -15.82 -15.82
N HIS A 27 -3.58 -15.73 -14.60
CA HIS A 27 -2.16 -15.73 -14.26
C HIS A 27 -1.92 -16.77 -13.15
N PRO A 28 -1.90 -18.08 -13.48
CA PRO A 28 -1.76 -19.14 -12.48
C PRO A 28 -0.42 -19.11 -11.71
N GLY A 29 0.59 -18.42 -12.24
CA GLY A 29 1.85 -18.15 -11.54
C GLY A 29 1.81 -16.96 -10.57
N ALA A 30 0.67 -16.29 -10.40
CA ALA A 30 0.54 -15.17 -9.48
C ALA A 30 0.39 -15.65 -8.04
N TYR A 31 1.23 -15.12 -7.15
CA TYR A 31 1.18 -15.37 -5.71
C TYR A 31 0.88 -14.08 -4.95
N LEU A 32 0.08 -14.20 -3.87
CA LEU A 32 -0.23 -13.12 -2.94
C LEU A 32 0.36 -13.42 -1.57
N LEU A 33 1.23 -12.52 -1.09
CA LEU A 33 1.74 -12.53 0.27
C LEU A 33 1.00 -11.48 1.10
N VAL A 34 0.35 -11.89 2.17
CA VAL A 34 -0.42 -11.00 3.06
C VAL A 34 0.28 -10.97 4.40
N ALA A 35 0.69 -9.81 4.89
CA ALA A 35 1.32 -9.66 6.21
C ALA A 35 0.49 -8.79 7.13
N GLY A 36 0.23 -9.28 8.33
CA GLY A 36 -0.48 -8.54 9.37
C GLY A 36 -1.63 -9.33 9.97
N SER A 37 -2.43 -8.66 10.80
CA SER A 37 -3.48 -9.31 11.56
C SER A 37 -4.84 -8.64 11.42
N GLY A 38 -5.90 -9.43 11.51
CA GLY A 38 -7.28 -8.98 11.55
C GLY A 38 -8.30 -9.95 10.95
N PRO A 39 -9.58 -9.56 10.94
CA PRO A 39 -10.69 -10.43 10.54
C PRO A 39 -10.68 -10.91 9.09
N TRP A 40 -9.74 -10.47 8.25
CA TRP A 40 -9.59 -10.89 6.84
C TRP A 40 -8.57 -12.03 6.63
N GLU A 41 -7.84 -12.43 7.67
CA GLU A 41 -6.84 -13.51 7.58
C GLU A 41 -7.45 -14.81 7.03
N MET A 42 -8.59 -15.24 7.58
CA MET A 42 -9.25 -16.49 7.20
C MET A 42 -9.71 -16.47 5.76
N GLN A 43 -10.30 -15.36 5.31
CA GLN A 43 -10.77 -15.18 3.94
C GLN A 43 -9.59 -15.31 2.97
N TYR A 44 -8.45 -14.67 3.25
CA TYR A 44 -7.28 -14.84 2.39
C TYR A 44 -6.76 -16.29 2.35
N ALA A 45 -6.85 -17.03 3.45
CA ALA A 45 -6.47 -18.45 3.48
C ALA A 45 -7.39 -19.34 2.60
N GLU A 46 -8.67 -18.97 2.44
CA GLU A 46 -9.61 -19.70 1.57
C GLU A 46 -9.27 -19.61 0.07
N LEU A 47 -8.43 -18.66 -0.35
CA LEU A 47 -7.98 -18.56 -1.75
C LEU A 47 -6.97 -19.65 -2.15
N GLY A 48 -6.58 -20.52 -1.21
CA GLY A 48 -5.76 -21.70 -1.47
C GLY A 48 -4.26 -21.42 -1.55
N SER A 49 -3.53 -22.29 -2.22
CA SER A 49 -2.05 -22.32 -2.21
C SER A 49 -1.37 -21.13 -2.89
N SER A 50 -2.10 -20.36 -3.70
CA SER A 50 -1.59 -19.13 -4.32
C SER A 50 -1.49 -17.95 -3.34
N VAL A 51 -2.00 -18.11 -2.10
CA VAL A 51 -1.96 -17.09 -1.07
C VAL A 51 -1.22 -17.60 0.16
N LYS A 52 -0.32 -16.77 0.70
CA LYS A 52 0.36 -17.03 1.96
C LYS A 52 0.11 -15.86 2.91
N VAL A 53 -0.55 -16.15 4.02
CA VAL A 53 -0.79 -15.20 5.11
C VAL A 53 0.34 -15.35 6.13
N LEU A 54 0.94 -14.23 6.50
CA LEU A 54 1.98 -14.08 7.50
C LEU A 54 1.44 -13.24 8.65
N GLU A 55 1.98 -13.47 9.84
CA GLU A 55 1.69 -12.69 11.03
C GLU A 55 2.17 -11.23 10.91
N ALA A 56 1.93 -10.44 11.97
CA ALA A 56 2.42 -9.08 12.05
C ALA A 56 3.96 -9.05 12.02
N LEU A 57 4.51 -8.29 11.07
CA LEU A 57 5.94 -8.18 10.85
C LEU A 57 6.53 -6.95 11.56
N ASP A 58 7.73 -7.12 12.11
CA ASP A 58 8.52 -6.00 12.64
C ASP A 58 9.09 -5.12 11.50
N PRO A 59 9.62 -3.91 11.79
CA PRO A 59 10.15 -3.01 10.76
C PRO A 59 11.24 -3.63 9.87
N SER A 60 12.13 -4.46 10.43
CA SER A 60 13.21 -5.10 9.67
C SER A 60 12.66 -6.18 8.74
N GLN A 61 11.66 -6.92 9.19
CA GLN A 61 10.94 -7.93 8.40
C GLN A 61 10.09 -7.29 7.30
N LEU A 62 9.48 -6.12 7.55
CA LEU A 62 8.72 -5.37 6.54
C LEU A 62 9.60 -4.92 5.36
N VAL A 63 10.86 -4.58 5.60
CA VAL A 63 11.82 -4.27 4.53
C VAL A 63 12.08 -5.52 3.69
N LYS A 64 12.33 -6.67 4.34
CA LYS A 64 12.54 -7.96 3.64
C LYS A 64 11.30 -8.38 2.85
N PHE A 65 10.13 -8.26 3.47
CA PHE A 65 8.84 -8.51 2.84
C PHE A 65 8.68 -7.67 1.58
N SER A 66 8.86 -6.36 1.68
CA SER A 66 8.67 -5.44 0.54
C SER A 66 9.66 -5.72 -0.59
N ASN A 67 10.92 -6.03 -0.26
CA ASN A 67 11.94 -6.38 -1.25
C ASN A 67 11.71 -7.73 -1.95
N ALA A 68 10.90 -8.61 -1.36
CA ALA A 68 10.56 -9.91 -1.94
C ALA A 68 9.34 -9.85 -2.88
N LEU A 69 8.70 -8.70 -3.05
CA LEU A 69 7.50 -8.54 -3.87
C LEU A 69 7.81 -7.86 -5.20
N ASP A 70 7.20 -8.35 -6.28
CA ASP A 70 7.19 -7.63 -7.57
C ASP A 70 6.26 -6.40 -7.52
N ILE A 71 5.15 -6.53 -6.78
CA ILE A 71 4.11 -5.51 -6.69
C ILE A 71 3.65 -5.44 -5.23
N PHE A 72 3.86 -4.28 -4.59
CA PHE A 72 3.23 -3.95 -3.33
C PHE A 72 1.87 -3.30 -3.59
N VAL A 73 0.84 -3.82 -2.94
CA VAL A 73 -0.54 -3.39 -3.12
C VAL A 73 -1.03 -2.72 -1.84
N ASN A 74 -1.47 -1.48 -1.95
CA ASN A 74 -2.19 -0.78 -0.90
C ASN A 74 -3.66 -0.61 -1.34
N PRO A 75 -4.57 -1.52 -0.95
CA PRO A 75 -5.93 -1.56 -1.46
C PRO A 75 -6.84 -0.47 -0.84
N THR A 76 -6.32 0.73 -0.60
CA THR A 76 -7.10 1.87 -0.12
C THR A 76 -8.28 2.21 -1.04
N LEU A 77 -9.43 2.47 -0.42
CA LEU A 77 -10.67 2.89 -1.08
C LEU A 77 -10.45 4.21 -1.82
N ARG A 78 -10.30 4.16 -3.15
CA ARG A 78 -10.49 5.33 -4.01
C ARG A 78 -11.57 5.03 -5.03
N PRO A 79 -12.52 5.94 -5.28
CA PRO A 79 -13.66 5.71 -6.18
C PRO A 79 -13.31 5.69 -7.67
N GLN A 80 -12.06 5.44 -8.06
CA GLN A 80 -11.63 5.53 -9.46
C GLN A 80 -11.37 4.13 -10.05
N GLY A 81 -12.28 3.67 -10.90
CA GLY A 81 -12.10 2.51 -11.79
C GLY A 81 -12.21 1.13 -11.12
N SER A 82 -12.07 0.08 -11.94
CA SER A 82 -12.03 -1.30 -11.47
C SER A 82 -10.63 -1.66 -10.94
N PHE A 83 -10.56 -2.15 -9.72
CA PHE A 83 -9.31 -2.59 -9.10
C PHE A 83 -8.66 -3.76 -9.86
N VAL A 84 -9.49 -4.63 -10.47
CA VAL A 84 -9.04 -5.75 -11.31
C VAL A 84 -8.30 -5.22 -12.54
N GLU A 85 -8.89 -4.25 -13.25
CA GLU A 85 -8.31 -3.69 -14.46
C GLU A 85 -7.00 -2.96 -14.17
N SER A 86 -6.96 -2.23 -13.06
CA SER A 86 -5.75 -1.56 -12.60
C SER A 86 -4.61 -2.55 -12.38
N LEU A 87 -4.89 -3.66 -11.70
CA LEU A 87 -3.87 -4.66 -11.41
C LEU A 87 -3.48 -5.47 -12.67
N GLU A 88 -4.40 -5.72 -13.60
CA GLU A 88 -4.10 -6.31 -14.91
C GLU A 88 -3.19 -5.41 -15.75
N MET A 89 -3.41 -4.08 -15.76
CA MET A 89 -2.52 -3.15 -16.45
C MET A 89 -1.10 -3.19 -15.87
N VAL A 90 -0.99 -3.24 -14.54
CA VAL A 90 0.30 -3.36 -13.85
C VAL A 90 0.98 -4.68 -14.19
N ILE A 91 0.25 -5.80 -14.29
CA ILE A 91 0.80 -7.09 -14.71
C ILE A 91 1.29 -7.03 -16.16
N ARG A 92 0.53 -6.40 -17.06
CA ARG A 92 0.89 -6.25 -18.50
C ARG A 92 2.14 -5.40 -18.73
N ASP A 93 2.44 -4.46 -17.84
CA ASP A 93 3.66 -3.64 -17.93
C ASP A 93 4.94 -4.47 -17.88
N GLY A 94 4.89 -5.63 -17.24
CA GLY A 94 6.04 -6.51 -17.05
C GLY A 94 7.09 -5.95 -16.09
N LEU A 95 8.04 -6.82 -15.69
CA LEU A 95 8.99 -6.51 -14.63
C LEU A 95 9.88 -5.31 -14.92
N LYS A 96 10.31 -5.12 -16.18
CA LYS A 96 11.20 -4.01 -16.56
C LYS A 96 10.55 -2.65 -16.29
N ARG A 97 9.33 -2.43 -16.79
CA ARG A 97 8.60 -1.17 -16.61
C ARG A 97 8.15 -0.97 -15.17
N LEU A 98 7.79 -2.05 -14.46
CA LEU A 98 7.48 -2.00 -13.04
C LEU A 98 8.69 -1.57 -12.21
N HIS A 99 9.88 -2.08 -12.52
CA HIS A 99 11.12 -1.66 -11.88
C HIS A 99 11.40 -0.16 -12.10
N GLU A 100 11.29 0.32 -13.33
CA GLU A 100 11.46 1.74 -13.67
C GLU A 100 10.48 2.64 -12.89
N LYS A 101 9.19 2.26 -12.85
CA LYS A 101 8.15 2.96 -12.08
C LYS A 101 8.43 2.93 -10.58
N GLY A 102 8.86 1.77 -10.06
CA GLY A 102 9.21 1.58 -8.66
C GLY A 102 10.38 2.48 -8.24
N MET A 103 11.42 2.56 -9.07
CA MET A 103 12.58 3.43 -8.82
C MET A 103 12.21 4.92 -8.90
N ALA A 104 11.36 5.32 -9.84
CA ALA A 104 10.83 6.68 -9.91
C ALA A 104 10.00 7.03 -8.66
N CYS A 105 9.11 6.13 -8.23
CA CYS A 105 8.31 6.28 -7.03
C CYS A 105 9.18 6.36 -5.78
N LYS A 106 10.23 5.52 -5.68
CA LYS A 106 11.19 5.55 -4.57
C LYS A 106 11.89 6.91 -4.48
N SER A 107 12.41 7.41 -5.60
CA SER A 107 13.05 8.74 -5.67
C SER A 107 12.10 9.86 -5.23
N TYR A 108 10.86 9.83 -5.73
CA TYR A 108 9.82 10.78 -5.34
C TYR A 108 9.44 10.68 -3.85
N ALA A 109 9.28 9.46 -3.32
CA ALA A 109 8.92 9.26 -1.93
C ALA A 109 10.04 9.76 -0.99
N MET A 110 11.30 9.54 -1.36
CA MET A 110 12.45 10.05 -0.59
C MET A 110 12.49 11.59 -0.53
N SER A 111 12.02 12.31 -1.55
CA SER A 111 11.96 13.78 -1.54
C SER A 111 10.72 14.35 -0.83
N MET A 112 9.62 13.58 -0.78
CA MET A 112 8.34 14.03 -0.25
C MET A 112 8.05 13.58 1.19
N PHE A 113 8.45 12.38 1.58
CA PHE A 113 8.16 11.78 2.88
C PHE A 113 9.38 11.81 3.79
N THR A 114 9.95 13.00 4.00
CA THR A 114 11.03 13.19 4.97
C THR A 114 10.44 13.27 6.38
N ALA A 115 11.17 12.73 7.37
CA ALA A 115 10.83 12.87 8.78
C ALA A 115 10.61 14.35 9.15
N THR A 116 11.37 15.26 8.54
CA THR A 116 11.24 16.71 8.70
C THR A 116 9.89 17.25 8.25
N LYS A 117 9.40 16.85 7.06
CA LYS A 117 8.07 17.29 6.57
C LYS A 117 6.95 16.75 7.47
N MET A 118 7.06 15.49 7.91
CA MET A 118 6.10 14.90 8.86
C MET A 118 6.13 15.61 10.22
N ALA A 119 7.31 15.86 10.77
CA ALA A 119 7.49 16.57 12.04
C ALA A 119 6.96 18.01 11.96
N SER A 120 7.20 18.71 10.85
CA SER A 120 6.65 20.05 10.61
C SER A 120 5.12 20.04 10.59
N ALA A 121 4.49 19.04 9.94
CA ALA A 121 3.05 18.90 9.93
C ALA A 121 2.46 18.69 11.34
N TYR A 122 3.08 17.83 12.16
CA TYR A 122 2.68 17.65 13.56
C TYR A 122 2.89 18.91 14.40
N GLY A 123 4.05 19.56 14.25
CA GLY A 123 4.34 20.83 14.92
C GLY A 123 3.29 21.88 14.63
N ARG A 124 2.91 22.02 13.36
CA ARG A 124 1.84 22.93 12.93
C ARG A 124 0.46 22.52 13.44
N PHE A 125 0.16 21.24 13.49
CA PHE A 125 -1.09 20.76 14.09
C PHE A 125 -1.20 21.21 15.54
N PHE A 126 -0.13 21.07 16.34
CA PHE A 126 -0.10 21.56 17.72
C PHE A 126 -0.23 23.08 17.80
N LEU A 127 0.40 23.83 16.88
CA LEU A 127 0.23 25.28 16.81
C LEU A 127 -1.21 25.68 16.46
N CYS A 128 -1.87 24.97 15.53
CA CYS A 128 -3.27 25.19 15.17
C CYS A 128 -4.21 24.94 16.37
N MET A 129 -3.96 23.89 17.15
CA MET A 129 -4.73 23.63 18.38
C MET A 129 -4.61 24.76 19.42
N LYS A 130 -3.53 25.56 19.38
CA LYS A 130 -3.31 26.70 20.27
C LYS A 130 -3.75 28.03 19.67
N ASN A 131 -3.68 28.20 18.35
CA ASN A 131 -3.98 29.44 17.67
C ASN A 131 -4.48 29.17 16.23
N SER A 132 -5.70 29.62 15.94
CA SER A 132 -6.40 29.39 14.68
C SER A 132 -5.67 29.94 13.45
N ARG A 133 -4.75 30.91 13.62
CA ARG A 133 -3.92 31.45 12.54
C ARG A 133 -3.05 30.39 11.86
N TYR A 134 -2.69 29.31 12.57
CA TYR A 134 -1.85 28.23 12.05
C TYR A 134 -2.63 27.07 11.42
N CYS A 135 -3.97 27.13 11.42
CA CYS A 135 -4.81 26.07 10.87
C CYS A 135 -4.96 26.13 9.34
N SER A 136 -4.66 27.26 8.70
CA SER A 136 -4.73 27.46 7.25
C SER A 136 -3.53 26.83 6.56
N CYS A 137 -3.72 26.19 5.40
CA CYS A 137 -2.65 25.63 4.57
C CYS A 137 -2.77 26.10 3.11
N PRO A 138 -1.69 26.60 2.47
CA PRO A 138 -0.33 26.82 3.00
C PRO A 138 -0.19 28.10 3.86
N LEU A 139 0.83 28.16 4.71
CA LEU A 139 1.28 29.35 5.44
C LEU A 139 2.38 30.03 4.64
N HIS A 140 2.59 31.32 4.88
CA HIS A 140 3.66 32.09 4.22
C HIS A 140 5.07 31.55 4.51
N SER A 141 5.24 30.79 5.59
CA SER A 141 6.49 30.12 5.98
C SER A 141 6.69 28.74 5.35
N ASP A 142 5.73 28.23 4.58
CA ASP A 142 5.80 26.89 3.98
C ASP A 142 6.44 26.87 2.56
N CYS A 143 6.83 28.04 2.05
CA CYS A 143 7.54 28.20 0.78
C CYS A 143 9.05 28.07 0.95
#